data_AF-A0A2G3AKE4-F1
#
_entry.id   AF-A0A2G3AKE4-F1
#
_cell.length_a   1.000
_cell.length_b   1.000
_cell.length_c   1.000
_cell.angle_alpha   90.00
_cell.angle_beta   90.00
_cell.angle_gamma   90.00
#
_symmetry.space_group_name_H-M   'P 1'
#
loop_
_entity.id
_entity.type
_entity.pdbx_description
1 polymer ?
#
loop_
_entity_poly.entity_id
_entity_poly.type
_entity_poly.pdbx_seq_one_letter_code
_entity_poly.pdbx_strand_id
1 'polypeptide(L)'
;MENLINGGDAVLVGEYTTVEAFPLVCGPYGIPYLINIRGAGHRVQGEMYKVNGSGLGQLDDLEGIEIGHYERLPVNVVGDCGENVASEAYFAHRSFGEGMWKMCGQVGLEEFTMELSKKYERKEDRPPNRDYLQDIRNFISNGH
;
A
#
# COMPACT_ATOMS: atom_id res chain seq x y z
N MET A 1 3.90 1.28 -11.80
CA MET A 1 2.81 0.62 -12.55
C MET A 1 2.83 0.91 -14.04
N GLU A 2 2.77 2.17 -14.49
CA GLU A 2 2.71 2.50 -15.93
C GLU A 2 3.79 1.81 -16.78
N ASN A 3 5.04 1.79 -16.32
CA ASN A 3 6.13 1.09 -17.02
C ASN A 3 5.92 -0.43 -17.14
N LEU A 4 5.37 -1.08 -16.10
CA LEU A 4 5.08 -2.52 -16.12
C LEU A 4 3.93 -2.85 -17.06
N ILE A 5 2.91 -1.98 -17.11
CA ILE A 5 1.79 -2.12 -18.02
C ILE A 5 2.27 -1.94 -19.47
N ASN A 6 3.05 -0.89 -19.73
CA ASN A 6 3.61 -0.63 -21.06
C ASN A 6 4.59 -1.73 -21.52
N GLY A 7 5.29 -2.37 -20.58
CA GLY A 7 6.17 -3.51 -20.84
C GLY A 7 5.43 -4.85 -21.05
N GLY A 8 4.12 -4.92 -20.79
CA GLY A 8 3.33 -6.15 -20.85
C GLY A 8 3.55 -7.08 -19.65
N ASP A 9 4.22 -6.60 -18.60
CA ASP A 9 4.50 -7.34 -17.38
C ASP A 9 3.34 -7.31 -16.38
N ALA A 10 2.41 -6.35 -16.52
CA ALA A 10 1.19 -6.24 -15.72
C ALA A 10 -0.04 -5.93 -16.59
N VAL A 11 -1.17 -6.59 -16.31
CA VAL A 11 -2.46 -6.37 -17.01
C VAL A 11 -3.53 -6.05 -15.98
N LEU A 12 -4.25 -4.94 -16.17
CA LEU A 12 -5.40 -4.60 -15.33
C LEU A 12 -6.52 -5.64 -15.50
N VAL A 13 -6.98 -6.20 -14.39
CA VAL A 13 -8.10 -7.13 -14.34
C VAL A 13 -9.41 -6.37 -14.09
N GLY A 14 -9.39 -5.40 -13.18
CA GLY A 14 -10.55 -4.57 -12.84
C GLY A 14 -10.46 -3.96 -11.44
N GLU A 15 -11.56 -3.37 -10.99
CA GLU A 15 -11.75 -2.85 -9.63
C GLU A 15 -12.19 -3.95 -8.67
N TYR A 16 -11.55 -3.99 -7.51
CA TYR A 16 -11.78 -5.00 -6.47
C TYR A 16 -11.74 -4.35 -5.10
N THR A 17 -12.47 -4.94 -4.16
CA THR A 17 -12.49 -4.51 -2.76
C THR A 17 -12.00 -5.64 -1.87
N THR A 18 -11.19 -5.33 -0.86
CA THR A 18 -10.82 -6.32 0.17
C THR A 18 -12.07 -6.93 0.83
N VAL A 19 -12.03 -8.24 1.09
CA VAL A 19 -13.11 -8.95 1.78
C VAL A 19 -13.13 -8.54 3.25
N GLU A 20 -11.95 -8.62 3.88
CA GLU A 20 -11.74 -8.18 5.26
C GLU A 20 -11.50 -6.66 5.32
N ALA A 21 -11.85 -6.05 6.45
CA ALA A 21 -11.48 -4.66 6.70
C ALA A 21 -10.00 -4.55 7.09
N PHE A 22 -9.33 -3.54 6.56
CA PHE A 22 -7.96 -3.17 6.89
C PHE A 22 -7.83 -1.65 7.07
N PRO A 23 -6.92 -1.18 7.94
CA PRO A 23 -6.58 0.23 7.99
C PRO A 23 -5.76 0.64 6.76
N LEU A 24 -6.27 1.60 5.99
CA LEU A 24 -5.51 2.35 5.00
C LEU A 24 -5.25 3.76 5.52
N VAL A 25 -4.00 4.18 5.63
CA VAL A 25 -3.65 5.50 6.14
C VAL A 25 -2.62 6.21 5.27
N CYS A 26 -2.59 7.53 5.33
CA CYS A 26 -1.53 8.32 4.70
C CYS A 26 -0.41 8.58 5.71
N GLY A 27 0.77 8.05 5.41
CA GLY A 27 2.00 8.34 6.15
C GLY A 27 2.69 9.61 5.65
N PRO A 28 3.98 9.81 6.00
CA PRO A 28 4.74 10.96 5.55
C PRO A 28 4.80 11.03 4.02
N TYR A 29 4.89 12.25 3.47
CA TYR A 29 4.93 12.51 2.02
C TYR A 29 3.67 12.07 1.25
N GLY A 30 2.55 11.90 1.95
CA GLY A 30 1.26 11.49 1.36
C GLY A 30 1.24 10.04 0.86
N ILE A 31 2.16 9.20 1.34
CA ILE A 31 2.27 7.80 0.93
C ILE A 31 1.15 6.97 1.58
N PRO A 32 0.38 6.19 0.81
CA PRO A 32 -0.64 5.31 1.36
C PRO A 32 -0.03 4.04 1.95
N TYR A 33 -0.49 3.65 3.14
CA TYR A 33 -0.06 2.45 3.86
C TYR A 33 -1.25 1.60 4.23
N LEU A 34 -1.33 0.41 3.63
CA LEU A 34 -2.28 -0.63 4.03
C LEU A 34 -1.69 -1.42 5.20
N ILE A 35 -2.33 -1.41 6.36
CA ILE A 35 -1.78 -2.00 7.58
C ILE A 35 -2.44 -3.36 7.82
N ASN A 36 -1.65 -4.38 8.16
CA ASN A 36 -2.15 -5.74 8.36
C ASN A 36 -2.80 -5.94 9.74
N ILE A 37 -3.89 -5.20 10.00
CA ILE A 37 -4.76 -5.40 11.17
C ILE A 37 -6.15 -5.76 10.66
N ARG A 38 -6.42 -7.06 10.56
CA ARG A 38 -7.70 -7.57 10.07
C ARG A 38 -8.85 -7.12 10.97
N GLY A 39 -9.94 -6.68 10.35
CA GLY A 39 -11.16 -6.23 11.04
C GLY A 39 -11.10 -4.79 11.56
N ALA A 40 -9.99 -4.08 11.36
CA ALA A 40 -9.88 -2.65 11.67
C ALA A 40 -9.97 -1.81 10.38
N GLY A 41 -10.33 -0.53 10.50
CA GLY A 41 -10.47 0.34 9.34
C GLY A 41 -11.68 -0.05 8.47
N HIS A 42 -11.47 -0.17 7.17
CA HIS A 42 -12.55 -0.34 6.19
C HIS A 42 -12.20 -1.44 5.18
N ARG A 43 -13.21 -1.87 4.43
CA ARG A 43 -12.97 -2.67 3.23
C ARG A 43 -12.39 -1.74 2.16
N VAL A 44 -11.10 -1.89 1.92
CA VAL A 44 -10.33 -1.03 1.02
C VAL A 44 -10.61 -1.37 -0.44
N GLN A 45 -10.96 -0.37 -1.23
CA GLN A 45 -11.12 -0.43 -2.69
C GLN A 45 -9.79 -0.20 -3.40
N GLY A 46 -9.59 -0.89 -4.52
CA GLY A 46 -8.41 -0.72 -5.37
C GLY A 46 -8.53 -1.50 -6.67
N GLU A 47 -7.40 -1.62 -7.36
CA GLU A 47 -7.31 -2.27 -8.66
C GLU A 47 -6.56 -3.60 -8.54
N MET A 48 -7.05 -4.63 -9.22
CA MET A 48 -6.35 -5.91 -9.35
C MET A 48 -5.59 -5.98 -10.66
N TYR A 49 -4.34 -6.42 -10.58
CA TYR A 49 -3.47 -6.64 -11.73
C TYR A 49 -3.00 -8.08 -11.80
N LYS A 50 -2.99 -8.64 -13.00
CA LYS A 50 -2.28 -9.88 -13.29
C LYS A 50 -0.86 -9.55 -13.69
N VAL A 51 0.10 -10.00 -12.90
CA VAL A 51 1.53 -9.69 -13.09
C VAL A 51 2.29 -10.98 -13.42
N ASN A 52 3.23 -10.92 -14.36
CA ASN A 52 4.12 -12.04 -14.65
C ASN A 52 5.31 -12.08 -13.65
N GLY A 53 6.13 -13.13 -13.72
CA GLY A 53 7.24 -13.29 -12.77
C GLY A 53 8.28 -12.16 -12.80
N SER A 54 8.60 -11.61 -13.97
CA SER A 54 9.53 -10.49 -14.12
C SER A 54 8.98 -9.19 -13.52
N GLY A 55 7.71 -8.89 -13.78
CA GLY A 55 7.05 -7.71 -13.23
C GLY A 55 6.91 -7.78 -11.72
N LEU A 56 6.71 -8.98 -11.16
CA LEU A 56 6.57 -9.18 -9.73
C LEU A 56 7.86 -8.80 -8.96
N GLY A 57 9.03 -9.19 -9.48
CA GLY A 57 10.31 -8.79 -8.88
C GLY A 57 10.53 -7.27 -8.91
N GLN A 58 10.20 -6.62 -10.02
CA GLN A 58 10.29 -5.16 -10.14
C GLN A 58 9.33 -4.43 -9.17
N LEU A 59 8.15 -5.00 -8.89
CA LEU A 59 7.24 -4.47 -7.88
C LEU A 59 7.82 -4.61 -6.47
N ASP A 60 8.41 -5.75 -6.15
CA ASP A 60 9.02 -5.97 -4.82
C ASP A 60 10.17 -4.97 -4.55
N ASP A 61 10.97 -4.67 -5.57
CA ASP A 61 12.03 -3.66 -5.51
C ASP A 61 11.45 -2.25 -5.34
N LEU A 62 10.38 -1.94 -6.08
CA LEU A 62 9.72 -0.63 -6.02
C LEU A 62 9.12 -0.36 -4.64
N GLU A 63 8.42 -1.36 -4.10
CA GLU A 63 7.79 -1.36 -2.78
C GLU A 63 8.80 -1.58 -1.64
N GLY A 64 10.06 -1.86 -1.96
CA GLY A 64 11.14 -1.93 -0.98
C GLY A 64 10.96 -3.05 0.05
N ILE A 65 10.59 -4.26 -0.41
CA ILE A 65 10.48 -5.43 0.46
C ILE A 65 11.81 -5.72 1.17
N GLU A 66 12.93 -5.70 0.45
CA GLU A 66 14.25 -6.04 1.01
C GLU A 66 14.71 -5.09 2.12
N ILE A 67 14.25 -3.84 2.08
CA ILE A 67 14.57 -2.82 3.09
C ILE A 67 13.49 -2.75 4.19
N GLY A 68 12.46 -3.60 4.14
CA GLY A 68 11.40 -3.63 5.15
C GLY A 68 10.48 -2.41 5.11
N HIS A 69 10.20 -1.86 3.93
CA HIS A 69 9.23 -0.78 3.77
C HIS A 69 7.80 -1.34 3.70
N TYR A 70 7.55 -2.25 2.75
CA TYR A 70 6.33 -3.04 2.70
C TYR A 70 6.66 -4.53 2.83
N GLU A 71 5.65 -5.33 3.13
CA GLU A 71 5.68 -6.78 3.04
C GLU A 71 4.54 -7.26 2.12
N ARG A 72 4.85 -8.17 1.19
CA ARG A 72 3.84 -8.78 0.34
C ARG A 72 3.15 -9.91 1.10
N LEU A 73 1.85 -9.79 1.29
CA LEU A 73 1.04 -10.75 2.03
C LEU A 73 -0.22 -11.14 1.26
N PRO A 74 -0.75 -12.35 1.47
CA PRO A 74 -1.99 -12.78 0.84
C PRO A 74 -3.20 -12.01 1.39
N VAL A 75 -4.09 -11.64 0.48
CA VAL A 75 -5.36 -10.96 0.76
C VAL A 75 -6.46 -11.54 -0.11
N ASN A 76 -7.67 -11.65 0.44
CA ASN A 76 -8.85 -11.98 -0.34
C ASN A 76 -9.55 -10.69 -0.76
N VAL A 77 -9.87 -10.59 -2.04
CA VAL A 77 -10.61 -9.47 -2.62
C VAL A 77 -11.86 -9.98 -3.33
N VAL A 78 -12.84 -9.11 -3.48
CA VAL A 78 -14.09 -9.39 -4.17
C VAL A 78 -14.31 -8.33 -5.24
N GLY A 79 -14.61 -8.77 -6.47
CA GLY A 79 -14.97 -7.88 -7.57
C GLY A 79 -16.46 -7.57 -7.57
N ASP A 80 -16.90 -6.66 -8.45
CA ASP A 80 -18.30 -6.22 -8.53
C ASP A 80 -19.30 -7.37 -8.82
N CYS A 81 -18.84 -8.43 -9.48
CA CYS A 81 -19.63 -9.63 -9.76
C CYS A 81 -19.79 -10.58 -8.54
N GLY A 82 -19.21 -10.24 -7.39
CA GLY A 82 -19.22 -11.07 -6.18
C GLY A 82 -18.22 -12.22 -6.19
N GLU A 83 -17.31 -12.26 -7.16
CA GLU A 83 -16.24 -13.26 -7.24
C GLU A 83 -15.16 -12.96 -6.19
N ASN A 84 -14.93 -13.91 -5.28
CA ASN A 84 -13.83 -13.85 -4.32
C ASN A 84 -12.55 -14.42 -4.97
N VAL A 85 -11.49 -13.62 -4.96
CA VAL A 85 -10.20 -13.96 -5.56
C VAL A 85 -9.12 -13.84 -4.49
N ALA A 86 -8.31 -14.89 -4.36
CA ALA A 86 -7.09 -14.84 -3.55
C ALA A 86 -6.00 -14.08 -4.33
N SER A 87 -5.45 -13.03 -3.73
CA SER A 87 -4.44 -12.16 -4.31
C SER A 87 -3.32 -11.90 -3.30
N GLU A 88 -2.31 -11.15 -3.73
CA GLU A 88 -1.31 -10.57 -2.86
C GLU A 88 -1.46 -9.04 -2.85
N ALA A 89 -1.13 -8.41 -1.73
CA ALA A 89 -1.04 -6.96 -1.59
C ALA A 89 0.18 -6.58 -0.75
N TYR A 90 0.63 -5.34 -0.91
CA TYR A 90 1.74 -4.76 -0.16
C TYR A 90 1.22 -4.08 1.10
N PHE A 91 1.54 -4.67 2.25
CA PHE A 91 1.19 -4.14 3.56
C PHE A 91 2.36 -3.39 4.16
N ALA A 92 2.08 -2.33 4.91
CA ALA A 92 3.08 -1.61 5.69
C ALA A 92 3.82 -2.60 6.59
N HIS A 93 5.14 -2.52 6.61
CA HIS A 93 5.94 -3.49 7.36
C HIS A 93 5.54 -3.50 8.84
N ARG A 94 5.37 -4.70 9.39
CA ARG A 94 4.95 -4.96 10.78
C ARG A 94 5.72 -4.19 11.86
N SER A 95 6.96 -3.78 11.59
CA SER A 95 7.78 -3.02 12.56
C SER A 95 7.23 -1.63 12.87
N PHE A 96 6.44 -1.05 11.97
CA PHE A 96 5.92 0.31 12.12
C PHE A 96 4.43 0.47 11.78
N GLY A 97 3.81 -0.49 11.08
CA GLY A 97 2.42 -0.39 10.62
C GLY A 97 1.42 -0.07 11.74
N GLU A 98 1.52 -0.75 12.89
CA GLU A 98 0.64 -0.47 14.04
C GLU A 98 0.88 0.93 14.65
N GLY A 99 2.13 1.38 14.67
CA GLY A 99 2.46 2.73 15.16
C GLY A 99 1.85 3.80 14.26
N MET A 100 1.90 3.58 12.95
CA MET A 100 1.27 4.48 11.98
C MET A 100 -0.25 4.51 12.14
N TRP A 101 -0.89 3.36 12.39
CA TRP A 101 -2.33 3.30 12.65
C TRP A 101 -2.75 4.18 13.83
N LYS A 102 -2.01 4.07 14.94
CA LYS A 102 -2.27 4.83 16.16
C LYS A 102 -2.05 6.32 15.96
N MET A 103 -0.98 6.68 15.24
CA MET A 103 -0.65 8.07 14.91
C MET A 103 -1.75 8.74 14.08
N CYS A 104 -2.37 8.01 13.15
CA CYS A 104 -3.51 8.48 12.38
C CYS A 104 -4.84 8.47 13.17
N GLY A 105 -4.79 8.35 14.50
CA GLY A 105 -5.97 8.37 15.36
C GLY A 105 -6.90 7.17 15.18
N GLN A 106 -6.39 6.07 14.58
CA GLN A 106 -7.19 4.90 14.22
C GLN A 106 -8.37 5.22 13.29
N VAL A 107 -8.18 6.20 12.41
CA VAL A 107 -9.12 6.52 11.33
C VAL A 107 -8.47 6.17 10.00
N GLY A 108 -9.11 5.27 9.26
CA GLY A 108 -8.62 4.74 7.99
C GLY A 108 -9.43 5.28 6.82
N LEU A 109 -8.89 5.10 5.63
CA LEU A 109 -9.52 5.44 4.36
C LEU A 109 -10.18 4.20 3.76
N GLU A 110 -11.28 4.40 3.03
CA GLU A 110 -11.92 3.34 2.24
C GLU A 110 -11.26 3.18 0.87
N GLU A 111 -10.71 4.27 0.33
CA GLU A 111 -10.06 4.32 -0.97
C GLU A 111 -8.95 5.38 -0.95
N PHE A 112 -7.86 5.11 -1.67
CA PHE A 112 -6.85 6.13 -1.94
C PHE A 112 -7.20 6.92 -3.20
N THR A 113 -7.98 8.00 -3.02
CA THR A 113 -8.51 8.79 -4.13
C THR A 113 -7.45 9.64 -4.83
N MET A 114 -7.77 10.11 -6.05
CA MET A 114 -6.93 11.04 -6.81
C MET A 114 -6.67 12.38 -6.09
N GLU A 115 -7.53 12.78 -5.16
CA GLU A 115 -7.30 13.99 -4.37
C GLU A 115 -6.18 13.80 -3.34
N LEU A 116 -6.09 12.60 -2.77
CA LEU A 116 -5.02 12.24 -1.86
C LEU A 116 -3.70 12.03 -2.61
N SER A 117 -3.75 11.49 -3.84
CA SER A 117 -2.56 11.33 -4.68
C SER A 117 -1.92 12.65 -5.09
N LYS A 118 -2.63 13.79 -5.06
CA LYS A 118 -2.01 15.12 -5.25
C LYS A 118 -1.01 15.49 -4.16
N LYS A 119 -1.15 14.90 -2.96
CA LYS A 119 -0.23 15.09 -1.83
C LYS A 119 0.91 14.07 -1.85
N TYR A 120 0.86 13.09 -2.76
CA TYR A 120 1.87 12.06 -2.90
C TYR A 120 3.09 12.62 -3.61
N GLU A 121 4.21 12.68 -2.89
CA GLU A 121 5.50 13.00 -3.49
C GLU A 121 6.14 11.71 -4.00
N ARG A 122 6.54 11.66 -5.27
CA ARG A 122 7.20 10.47 -5.84
C ARG A 122 8.58 10.26 -5.21
N LYS A 123 9.02 9.02 -5.14
CA LYS A 123 10.34 8.65 -4.59
C LYS A 123 11.50 9.44 -5.24
N GLU A 124 11.37 9.77 -6.52
CA GLU A 124 12.35 10.54 -7.31
C GLU A 124 12.41 12.03 -6.95
N ASP A 125 11.27 12.60 -6.51
CA ASP A 125 11.15 14.03 -6.17
C ASP A 125 11.55 14.30 -4.71
N ARG A 126 11.72 13.24 -3.92
CA ARG A 126 12.09 13.33 -2.50
C ARG A 126 13.59 13.62 -2.35
N PRO A 127 13.99 14.38 -1.30
CA PRO A 127 15.38 14.74 -1.09
C PRO A 127 16.28 13.48 -0.99
N PRO A 128 17.40 13.43 -1.72
CA PRO A 128 18.28 12.27 -1.73
C PRO A 128 18.93 12.07 -0.35
N ASN A 129 19.24 10.81 -0.02
CA ASN A 129 20.02 10.42 1.16
C ASN A 129 19.30 10.48 2.52
N ARG A 130 17.95 10.46 2.56
CA ARG A 130 17.19 10.21 3.79
C ARG A 130 16.87 8.72 3.97
N ASP A 131 17.02 8.24 5.21
CA ASP A 131 16.51 6.94 5.62
C ASP A 131 14.99 7.03 5.79
N TYR A 132 14.25 6.50 4.82
CA TYR A 132 12.79 6.50 4.82
C TYR A 132 12.21 5.79 6.04
N LEU A 133 12.86 4.73 6.53
CA LEU A 133 12.38 4.04 7.74
C LEU A 133 12.59 4.92 8.96
N GLN A 134 13.65 5.72 8.99
CA GLN A 134 13.84 6.70 10.05
C GLN A 134 12.80 7.81 9.99
N ASP A 135 12.43 8.30 8.81
CA ASP A 135 11.36 9.29 8.66
C ASP A 135 10.00 8.75 9.14
N ILE A 136 9.69 7.48 8.82
CA ILE A 136 8.49 6.80 9.31
C ILE A 136 8.52 6.66 10.84
N ARG A 137 9.66 6.25 11.41
CA ARG A 137 9.83 6.15 12.88
C ARG A 137 9.68 7.50 13.55
N ASN A 138 10.24 8.56 12.96
CA ASN A 138 10.11 9.93 13.45
C ASN A 138 8.64 10.40 13.40
N PHE A 139 7.93 10.10 12.31
CA PHE A 139 6.51 10.39 12.17
C PHE A 139 5.68 9.73 13.27
N ILE A 140 5.95 8.45 13.56
CA ILE A 140 5.26 7.71 14.62
C ILE A 140 5.63 8.25 16.02
N SER A 141 6.88 8.67 16.23
CA SER A 141 7.39 9.09 17.54
C SER A 141 7.04 10.54 17.90
N ASN A 142 6.87 11.41 16.91
CA ASN A 142 6.58 12.84 17.10
C ASN A 142 5.07 13.14 17.24
N GLY A 143 4.24 12.10 17.37
CA GLY A 143 2.79 12.19 17.51
C GLY A 143 2.26 12.53 18.91
N HIS A 144 3.08 13.17 19.75
CA HIS A 144 2.75 13.55 21.12
C HIS A 144 2.43 15.02 21.27
#